data_AF-A0AAD1NMB2-F1
#
_entry.id   AF-A0AAD1NMB2-F1
#
_cell.length_a   1.000
_cell.length_b   1.000
_cell.length_c   1.000
_cell.angle_alpha   90.00
_cell.angle_beta   90.00
_cell.angle_gamma   90.00
#
_symmetry.space_group_name_H-M   'P 1'
#
loop_
_entity.id
_entity.type
_entity.pdbx_description
1 polymer ?
#
loop_
_entity_poly.entity_id
_entity_poly.type
_entity_poly.pdbx_seq_one_letter_code
_entity_poly.pdbx_strand_id
1 'polypeptide(L)'
;MNLSRCVRRAFLCGVDDYSGKSYEHRRDWVESRLLELAAVFAIDLCAYAVMSNHLHLVLRVDLKTATEWTLEQVLQRWHLLYSGTLLSQRFLRGETLSDIEYLTLQQTTEVYRQRLMDISWFMRALNEPIARQANREDGCSGRFYSPPSLALSLRAS
;
A
#
# COMPACT_ATOMS: atom_id res chain seq x y z
N MET A 1 15.21 -0.33 -3.83
CA MET A 1 14.69 0.97 -4.31
C MET A 1 13.58 0.69 -5.31
N ASN A 2 12.34 1.02 -4.93
CA ASN A 2 11.20 0.99 -5.86
C ASN A 2 10.97 2.39 -6.42
N LEU A 3 10.82 2.47 -7.74
CA LEU A 3 10.51 3.71 -8.44
C LEU A 3 9.08 3.64 -9.00
N SER A 4 8.21 4.55 -8.54
CA SER A 4 6.93 4.82 -9.20
C SER A 4 7.03 6.18 -9.88
N ARG A 5 6.92 6.22 -11.22
CA ARG A 5 7.01 7.44 -12.02
C ARG A 5 5.65 7.75 -12.64
N CYS A 6 5.23 9.01 -12.61
CA CYS A 6 4.01 9.47 -13.27
C CYS A 6 4.15 9.44 -14.80
N VAL A 7 3.07 9.16 -15.51
CA VAL A 7 2.99 9.27 -16.99
C VAL A 7 2.28 10.55 -17.42
N ARG A 8 2.27 10.87 -18.72
CA ARG A 8 1.48 11.96 -19.31
C ARG A 8 1.78 13.36 -18.77
N ARG A 9 3.01 13.61 -18.30
CA ARG A 9 3.37 14.85 -17.57
C ARG A 9 2.47 15.11 -16.35
N ALA A 10 1.88 14.06 -15.77
CA ALA A 10 1.16 14.18 -14.52
C ALA A 10 2.15 14.47 -13.37
N PHE A 11 1.71 15.30 -12.43
CA PHE A 11 2.49 15.71 -11.28
C PHE A 11 2.03 14.92 -10.05
N LEU A 12 3.00 14.28 -9.39
CA LEU A 12 2.84 13.68 -8.08
C LEU A 12 2.83 14.76 -7.00
N CYS A 13 3.64 15.81 -7.18
CA CYS A 13 3.64 17.07 -6.46
C CYS A 13 4.35 18.12 -7.34
N GLY A 14 4.60 19.34 -6.88
CA GLY A 14 5.31 20.37 -7.63
C GLY A 14 4.40 21.38 -8.30
N VAL A 15 5.02 22.40 -8.90
CA VAL A 15 4.33 23.38 -9.73
C VAL A 15 4.54 23.01 -11.18
N ASP A 16 3.46 23.03 -11.97
CA ASP A 16 3.56 22.90 -13.42
C ASP A 16 4.02 24.23 -14.02
N ASP A 17 5.27 24.29 -14.49
CA ASP A 17 5.87 25.49 -15.07
C ASP A 17 5.10 26.03 -16.30
N TYR A 18 4.29 25.20 -16.97
CA TYR A 18 3.50 25.63 -18.12
C TYR A 18 2.18 26.29 -17.73
N SER A 19 1.40 25.68 -16.84
CA SER A 19 0.09 26.20 -16.42
C SER A 19 0.14 27.09 -15.17
N GLY A 20 1.26 27.07 -14.43
CA GLY A 20 1.40 27.69 -13.11
C GLY A 20 0.62 26.98 -12.00
N LYS A 21 -0.05 25.86 -12.29
CA LYS A 21 -0.86 25.15 -11.30
C LYS A 21 0.04 24.40 -10.31
N SER A 22 -0.22 24.60 -9.02
CA SER A 22 0.46 23.88 -7.94
C SER A 22 -0.25 22.56 -7.64
N TYR A 23 0.54 21.50 -7.49
CA TYR A 23 0.16 20.17 -7.05
C TYR A 23 0.89 19.78 -5.75
N GLU A 24 1.57 20.72 -5.10
CA GLU A 24 2.35 20.47 -3.88
C GLU A 24 1.53 19.79 -2.77
N HIS A 25 0.23 20.08 -2.67
CA HIS A 25 -0.69 19.45 -1.72
C HIS A 25 -0.77 17.93 -1.85
N ARG A 26 -0.43 17.37 -3.01
CA ARG A 26 -0.42 15.93 -3.23
C ARG A 26 0.76 15.23 -2.53
N ARG A 27 1.83 15.96 -2.15
CA ARG A 27 2.92 15.40 -1.34
C ARG A 27 2.39 14.86 -0.02
N ASP A 28 1.52 15.62 0.64
CA ASP A 28 0.90 15.23 1.91
C ASP A 28 0.07 13.95 1.77
N TRP A 29 -0.58 13.74 0.61
CA TRP A 29 -1.32 12.50 0.34
C TRP A 29 -0.39 11.30 0.28
N VAL A 30 0.78 11.45 -0.35
CA VAL A 30 1.77 10.39 -0.43
C VAL A 30 2.36 10.09 0.95
N GLU A 31 2.79 11.12 1.68
CA GLU A 31 3.43 10.98 2.98
C GLU A 31 2.49 10.38 4.03
N SER A 32 1.26 10.90 4.11
CA SER A 32 0.24 10.37 5.03
C SER A 32 -0.07 8.90 4.73
N ARG A 33 -0.19 8.55 3.44
CA ARG A 33 -0.46 7.17 3.04
C ARG A 33 0.72 6.24 3.31
N LEU A 34 1.96 6.71 3.14
CA LEU A 34 3.15 5.94 3.48
C LEU A 34 3.19 5.59 4.98
N LEU A 35 2.90 6.56 5.84
CA LEU A 35 2.86 6.34 7.30
C LEU A 35 1.75 5.38 7.71
N GLU A 36 0.55 5.53 7.12
CA GLU A 36 -0.56 4.60 7.34
C GLU A 36 -0.16 3.17 6.95
N LEU A 37 0.42 2.98 5.76
CA LEU A 37 0.81 1.65 5.29
C LEU A 37 1.94 1.04 6.12
N ALA A 38 2.90 1.84 6.59
CA ALA A 38 3.96 1.38 7.47
C ALA A 38 3.43 0.89 8.83
N ALA A 39 2.31 1.43 9.31
CA ALA A 39 1.66 0.95 10.53
C ALA A 39 0.85 -0.36 10.31
N VAL A 40 0.43 -0.64 9.09
CA VAL A 40 -0.42 -1.80 8.75
C VAL A 40 0.39 -3.00 8.25
N PHE A 41 1.37 -2.76 7.38
CA PHE A 41 2.21 -3.80 6.79
C PHE A 41 3.36 -4.18 7.72
N ALA A 42 3.88 -5.40 7.56
CA ALA A 42 5.13 -5.82 8.18
C ALA A 42 6.32 -5.35 7.33
N ILE A 43 6.35 -4.05 7.02
CA ILE A 43 7.35 -3.43 6.16
C ILE A 43 7.75 -2.09 6.76
N ASP A 44 9.02 -1.98 7.11
CA ASP A 44 9.60 -0.74 7.60
C ASP A 44 9.90 0.21 6.44
N LEU A 45 9.49 1.47 6.61
CA LEU A 45 9.87 2.57 5.75
C LEU A 45 11.19 3.17 6.23
N CYS A 46 12.31 2.72 5.66
CA CYS A 46 13.64 3.17 6.09
C CYS A 46 13.99 4.57 5.59
N ALA A 47 13.58 4.89 4.36
CA ALA A 47 13.77 6.20 3.76
C ALA A 47 12.80 6.40 2.58
N TYR A 48 12.44 7.65 2.31
CA TYR A 48 11.67 8.01 1.12
C TYR A 48 12.06 9.39 0.58
N ALA A 49 11.78 9.62 -0.70
CA ALA A 49 11.87 10.93 -1.33
C ALA A 49 10.72 11.12 -2.33
N VAL A 50 9.88 12.13 -2.10
CA VAL A 50 8.77 12.51 -2.98
C VAL A 50 9.22 13.66 -3.88
N MET A 51 9.28 13.41 -5.18
CA MET A 51 9.61 14.41 -6.19
C MET A 51 8.42 14.68 -7.10
N SER A 52 8.53 15.72 -7.92
CA SER A 52 7.42 16.23 -8.73
C SER A 52 6.74 15.19 -9.62
N ASN A 53 7.49 14.20 -10.11
CA ASN A 53 6.96 13.17 -11.00
C ASN A 53 7.34 11.74 -10.60
N HIS A 54 8.00 11.53 -9.47
CA HIS A 54 8.39 10.20 -9.03
C HIS A 54 8.60 10.08 -7.52
N LEU A 55 8.48 8.84 -7.04
CA LEU A 55 8.67 8.44 -5.66
C LEU A 55 9.82 7.42 -5.56
N HIS A 56 10.72 7.65 -4.61
CA HIS A 56 11.73 6.68 -4.21
C HIS A 56 11.45 6.16 -2.80
N LEU A 57 11.49 4.84 -2.64
CA LEU A 57 11.31 4.17 -1.35
C LEU A 57 12.43 3.17 -1.07
N VAL A 58 12.91 3.20 0.17
CA VAL A 58 13.76 2.17 0.78
C VAL A 58 12.91 1.46 1.82
N LEU A 59 12.62 0.18 1.57
CA LEU A 59 11.72 -0.64 2.37
C LEU A 59 12.47 -1.87 2.89
N ARG A 60 12.17 -2.29 4.11
CA ARG A 60 12.65 -3.54 4.70
C ARG A 60 11.46 -4.38 5.14
N VAL A 61 11.41 -5.64 4.73
CA VAL A 61 10.36 -6.57 5.20
C VAL A 61 10.73 -7.09 6.59
N ASP A 62 9.84 -6.91 7.56
CA ASP A 62 10.00 -7.47 8.91
C ASP A 62 9.27 -8.82 9.02
N LEU A 63 9.97 -9.86 8.56
CA LEU A 63 9.46 -11.23 8.59
C LEU A 63 9.13 -11.71 10.02
N LYS A 64 9.94 -11.28 11.00
CA LYS A 64 9.77 -11.71 12.38
C LYS A 64 8.43 -11.23 12.91
N THR A 65 8.16 -9.93 12.81
CA THR A 65 6.90 -9.33 13.25
C THR A 65 5.70 -9.96 12.54
N ALA A 66 5.79 -10.21 11.22
CA ALA A 66 4.72 -10.84 10.46
C ALA A 66 4.37 -12.25 10.97
N THR A 67 5.39 -13.06 11.30
CA THR A 67 5.21 -14.43 11.79
C THR A 67 4.68 -14.51 13.22
N GLU A 68 4.95 -13.49 14.03
CA GLU A 68 4.47 -13.42 15.42
C GLU A 68 3.00 -12.96 15.51
N TRP A 69 2.44 -12.37 14.45
CA TRP A 69 1.04 -11.95 14.46
C TRP A 69 0.08 -13.12 14.56
N THR A 70 -0.80 -13.02 15.55
CA THR A 70 -1.96 -13.89 15.69
C THR A 70 -2.91 -13.73 14.49
N LEU A 71 -3.81 -14.71 14.33
CA LEU A 71 -4.84 -14.67 13.29
C LEU A 71 -5.66 -13.37 13.37
N GLU A 72 -6.09 -13.00 14.57
CA GLU A 72 -6.86 -11.77 14.80
C GLU A 72 -6.09 -10.51 14.40
N GLN A 73 -4.81 -10.42 14.78
CA GLN A 73 -3.95 -9.27 14.45
C GLN A 73 -3.74 -9.10 12.93
N VAL A 74 -3.62 -10.20 12.20
CA VAL A 74 -3.54 -10.18 10.72
C VAL A 74 -4.86 -9.68 10.12
N LEU A 75 -6.00 -10.18 10.61
CA LEU A 75 -7.31 -9.77 10.13
C LEU A 75 -7.56 -8.28 10.43
N GLN A 76 -7.32 -7.82 11.66
CA GLN A 76 -7.48 -6.40 12.03
C GLN A 76 -6.66 -5.49 11.11
N ARG A 77 -5.39 -5.82 10.86
CA ARG A 77 -4.52 -5.07 9.94
C ARG A 77 -5.06 -5.05 8.51
N TRP A 78 -5.44 -6.21 7.99
CA TRP A 78 -6.03 -6.32 6.66
C TRP A 78 -7.29 -5.45 6.53
N HIS A 79 -8.12 -5.43 7.57
CA HIS A 79 -9.39 -4.70 7.61
C HIS A 79 -9.24 -3.18 7.68
N LEU A 80 -8.07 -2.66 8.05
CA LEU A 80 -7.76 -1.22 7.96
C LEU A 80 -7.68 -0.73 6.50
N LEU A 81 -7.36 -1.61 5.56
CA LEU A 81 -7.14 -1.24 4.16
C LEU A 81 -8.18 -1.83 3.19
N TYR A 82 -8.76 -2.96 3.55
CA TYR A 82 -9.67 -3.73 2.69
C TYR A 82 -10.82 -4.28 3.51
N SER A 83 -12.00 -4.46 2.93
CA SER A 83 -13.18 -4.95 3.67
C SER A 83 -13.07 -6.40 4.17
N GLY A 84 -12.09 -7.18 3.72
CA GLY A 84 -11.97 -8.61 4.04
C GLY A 84 -13.11 -9.48 3.47
N THR A 85 -13.21 -10.73 3.94
CA THR A 85 -14.32 -11.65 3.64
C THR A 85 -15.39 -11.60 4.71
N LEU A 86 -16.60 -12.08 4.39
CA LEU A 86 -17.68 -12.24 5.37
C LEU A 86 -17.24 -13.03 6.61
N LEU A 87 -16.50 -14.14 6.43
CA LEU A 87 -15.99 -14.94 7.54
C LEU A 87 -15.06 -14.14 8.45
N SER A 88 -14.14 -13.35 7.86
CA SER A 88 -13.23 -12.51 8.66
C SER A 88 -13.96 -11.40 9.42
N GLN A 89 -15.02 -10.83 8.85
CA GLN A 89 -15.86 -9.84 9.54
C GLN A 89 -16.63 -10.47 10.69
N ARG A 90 -17.27 -11.63 10.46
CA ARG A 90 -18.00 -12.37 11.50
C ARG A 90 -17.07 -12.75 12.66
N PHE A 91 -15.89 -13.26 12.35
CA PHE A 91 -14.88 -13.59 13.35
C PHE A 91 -14.48 -12.38 14.20
N LEU A 92 -14.17 -11.24 13.58
CA LEU A 92 -13.80 -10.01 14.30
C LEU A 92 -14.97 -9.42 15.13
N ARG A 93 -16.22 -9.77 14.83
CA ARG A 93 -17.39 -9.43 15.65
C ARG A 93 -17.63 -10.41 16.81
N GLY A 94 -16.79 -11.43 16.96
CA GLY A 94 -16.95 -12.47 17.99
C GLY A 94 -18.06 -13.47 17.68
N GLU A 95 -18.53 -13.56 16.43
CA GLU A 95 -19.52 -14.56 16.04
C GLU A 95 -18.88 -15.96 15.97
N THR A 96 -19.64 -16.98 16.38
CA THR A 96 -19.20 -18.37 16.28
C THR A 96 -19.12 -18.81 14.82
N LEU A 97 -18.00 -19.42 14.46
CA LEU A 97 -17.80 -20.10 13.18
C LEU A 97 -17.82 -21.61 13.40
N SER A 98 -18.37 -22.34 12.44
CA SER A 98 -18.19 -23.80 12.36
C SER A 98 -16.73 -24.16 12.09
N ASP A 99 -16.33 -25.41 12.37
CA ASP A 99 -14.95 -25.87 12.17
C ASP A 99 -14.45 -25.67 10.73
N ILE A 100 -15.33 -25.88 9.74
CA ILE A 100 -15.00 -25.71 8.31
C ILE A 100 -14.84 -24.22 7.95
N GLU A 101 -15.71 -23.36 8.47
CA GLU A 101 -15.60 -21.90 8.29
C GLU A 101 -14.32 -21.37 8.93
N TYR A 102 -13.99 -21.86 10.14
CA TYR A 102 -12.77 -21.48 10.83
C TYR A 102 -11.50 -21.93 10.07
N LEU A 103 -11.49 -23.15 9.54
CA LEU A 103 -10.38 -23.63 8.71
C LEU A 103 -10.20 -22.75 7.45
N THR A 104 -11.30 -22.38 6.79
CA THR A 104 -11.28 -21.49 5.62
C THR A 104 -10.76 -20.10 5.99
N LEU A 105 -11.15 -19.60 7.17
CA LEU A 105 -10.66 -18.33 7.71
C LEU A 105 -9.14 -18.39 7.96
N GLN A 106 -8.63 -19.47 8.55
CA GLN A 106 -7.19 -19.64 8.80
C GLN A 106 -6.39 -19.61 7.49
N GLN A 107 -6.84 -20.34 6.47
CA GLN A 107 -6.21 -20.32 5.14
C GLN A 107 -6.23 -18.93 4.50
N THR A 108 -7.36 -18.24 4.58
CA THR A 108 -7.51 -16.87 4.08
C THR A 108 -6.58 -15.90 4.81
N THR A 109 -6.44 -16.08 6.13
CA THR A 109 -5.58 -15.25 6.97
C THR A 109 -4.11 -15.43 6.60
N GLU A 110 -3.67 -16.65 6.28
CA GLU A 110 -2.30 -16.88 5.81
C GLU A 110 -2.01 -16.11 4.51
N VAL A 111 -2.95 -16.12 3.58
CA VAL A 111 -2.85 -15.31 2.35
C VAL A 111 -2.74 -13.82 2.69
N TYR A 112 -3.50 -13.32 3.66
CA TYR A 112 -3.39 -11.92 4.09
C TYR A 112 -2.04 -11.61 4.74
N ARG A 113 -1.52 -12.50 5.59
CA ARG A 113 -0.19 -12.35 6.19
C ARG A 113 0.88 -12.22 5.10
N GLN A 114 0.88 -13.12 4.12
CA GLN A 114 1.79 -13.08 2.97
C GLN A 114 1.70 -11.76 2.19
N ARG A 115 0.50 -11.22 2.01
CA ARG A 115 0.30 -9.93 1.33
C ARG A 115 0.78 -8.75 2.16
N LEU A 116 0.59 -8.77 3.47
CA LEU A 116 1.04 -7.73 4.40
C LEU A 116 2.56 -7.66 4.57
N MET A 117 3.30 -8.64 4.04
CA MET A 117 4.77 -8.63 3.94
C MET A 117 5.29 -8.48 2.50
N ASP A 118 4.38 -8.37 1.52
CA ASP A 118 4.74 -8.30 0.11
C ASP A 118 4.87 -6.83 -0.35
N ILE A 119 6.06 -6.50 -0.85
CA ILE A 119 6.39 -5.15 -1.34
C ILE A 119 5.48 -4.72 -2.50
N SER A 120 5.07 -5.64 -3.38
CA SER A 120 4.19 -5.31 -4.50
C SER A 120 2.79 -4.95 -4.01
N TRP A 121 2.29 -5.65 -3.00
CA TRP A 121 1.04 -5.30 -2.31
C TRP A 121 1.12 -3.96 -1.60
N PHE A 122 2.23 -3.67 -0.92
CA PHE A 122 2.49 -2.35 -0.33
C PHE A 122 2.43 -1.24 -1.40
N MET A 123 3.17 -1.42 -2.50
CA MET A 123 3.19 -0.46 -3.60
C MET A 123 1.82 -0.29 -4.26
N ARG A 124 1.03 -1.36 -4.37
CA ARG A 124 -0.34 -1.28 -4.88
C ARG A 124 -1.24 -0.48 -3.94
N ALA A 125 -1.19 -0.77 -2.65
CA ALA A 125 -1.97 -0.08 -1.61
C ALA A 125 -1.61 1.41 -1.48
N LEU A 126 -0.37 1.78 -1.83
CA LEU A 126 0.11 3.15 -1.93
C LEU A 126 -0.39 3.84 -3.20
N ASN A 127 -0.12 3.22 -4.35
CA ASN A 127 -0.30 3.88 -5.64
C ASN A 127 -1.78 4.03 -6.03
N GLU A 128 -2.62 3.04 -5.74
CA GLU A 128 -3.99 3.00 -6.24
C GLU A 128 -4.87 4.16 -5.73
N PRO A 129 -4.89 4.51 -4.42
CA PRO A 129 -5.65 5.66 -3.93
C PRO A 129 -5.15 6.99 -4.50
N ILE A 130 -3.83 7.20 -4.52
CA ILE A 130 -3.21 8.44 -5.04
C ILE A 130 -3.54 8.61 -6.52
N ALA A 131 -3.41 7.54 -7.33
CA ALA A 131 -3.74 7.57 -8.74
C ALA A 131 -5.22 7.88 -8.99
N ARG A 132 -6.13 7.27 -8.21
CA ARG A 132 -7.57 7.53 -8.33
C ARG A 132 -7.91 8.97 -7.96
N GLN A 133 -7.30 9.52 -6.91
CA GLN A 133 -7.54 10.87 -6.45
C GLN A 133 -6.97 11.91 -7.42
N ALA A 134 -5.73 11.73 -7.87
CA ALA A 134 -5.09 12.61 -8.85
C ALA A 134 -5.84 12.61 -10.20
N ASN A 135 -6.20 11.44 -10.73
CA ASN A 135 -7.00 11.35 -11.95
C ASN A 135 -8.36 12.06 -11.83
N ARG A 136 -9.01 11.97 -10.66
CA ARG A 136 -10.28 12.68 -10.39
C ARG A 136 -10.07 14.20 -10.36
N GLU A 137 -9.02 14.68 -9.69
CA GLU A 137 -8.68 16.11 -9.65
C GLU A 137 -8.32 16.64 -11.05
N ASP A 138 -7.65 15.83 -11.86
CA ASP A 138 -7.20 16.20 -13.22
C ASP A 138 -8.27 15.97 -14.29
N GLY A 139 -9.48 15.48 -13.94
CA GLY A 139 -10.54 15.15 -14.89
C GLY A 139 -10.14 14.10 -15.93
N CYS A 140 -9.15 13.26 -15.61
CA CYS A 140 -8.52 12.32 -16.53
C CYS A 140 -8.94 10.88 -16.24
N SER A 141 -9.00 10.06 -17.29
CA SER A 141 -9.09 8.60 -17.18
C SER A 141 -7.75 7.94 -17.54
N GLY A 142 -7.58 6.66 -17.20
CA GLY A 142 -6.40 5.87 -17.55
C GLY A 142 -5.27 5.87 -16.52
N ARG A 143 -4.08 5.46 -16.97
CA ARG A 143 -2.95 5.12 -16.10
C ARG A 143 -2.27 6.37 -15.54
N PHE A 144 -2.04 6.43 -14.22
CA PHE A 144 -1.31 7.53 -13.57
C PHE A 144 0.19 7.26 -13.44
N TYR A 145 0.56 6.04 -13.02
CA TYR A 145 1.95 5.59 -12.91
C TYR A 145 2.40 4.78 -14.11
N SER A 146 3.69 4.82 -14.47
CA SER A 146 4.28 3.95 -15.48
C SER A 146 4.24 2.48 -15.04
N PRO A 147 4.47 1.52 -15.94
CA PRO A 147 4.88 0.18 -15.54
C PRO A 147 6.04 0.22 -14.53
N PRO A 148 6.12 -0.77 -13.62
CA PRO A 148 7.28 -0.90 -12.74
C PRO A 148 8.53 -0.91 -13.61
N SER A 149 9.41 0.07 -13.42
CA SER A 149 10.61 0.23 -14.24
C SER A 149 11.89 -0.16 -13.51
N LEU A 150 11.85 -0.24 -12.17
CA LEU A 150 12.98 -0.74 -11.37
C LEU A 150 12.53 -1.12 -9.95
N ALA A 151 12.82 -2.36 -9.56
CA ALA A 151 12.79 -2.83 -8.17
C ALA A 151 14.17 -3.42 -7.84
N LEU A 152 15.02 -2.62 -7.19
CA LEU A 152 16.32 -3.09 -6.71
C LEU A 152 16.14 -3.75 -5.33
N SER A 153 16.28 -5.07 -5.27
CA SER A 153 16.28 -5.86 -4.05
C SER A 153 17.72 -6.01 -3.54
N LEU A 154 18.06 -5.32 -2.46
CA LEU A 154 19.32 -5.55 -1.75
C LEU A 154 19.05 -6.62 -0.68
N ARG A 155 19.66 -7.81 -0.84
CA ARG A 155 19.65 -8.82 0.22
C ARG A 155 20.80 -8.48 1.17
N ALA A 156 20.49 -8.08 2.39
CA ALA A 156 21.49 -8.09 3.46
C ALA A 156 21.70 -9.57 3.84
N SER A 157 22.91 -10.07 3.57
CA SER A 157 23.43 -11.38 3.99
C SER A 157 23.65 -11.44 5.49
#